data_AF-A0AAV6CLA7-F1
#
_entry.id   AF-A0AAV6CLA7-F1
#
_cell.length_a   1.000
_cell.length_b   1.000
_cell.length_c   1.000
_cell.angle_alpha   90.00
_cell.angle_beta   90.00
_cell.angle_gamma   90.00
#
_symmetry.space_group_name_H-M   'P 1'
#
loop_
_entity.id
_entity.type
_entity.pdbx_description
1 polymer ?
#
loop_
_entity_poly.entity_id
_entity_poly.type
_entity_poly.pdbx_seq_one_letter_code
_entity_poly.pdbx_strand_id
1 'polypeptide(L)'
;MGAVQQFLGLLSEWKRASETEGRAIQAENWPLLTVCQEKKEQLRARMESLGFDEAQGLMEELREAAAQLMSIERENVALLSSKMAAVSREIKDLGQQARTLGRVRGAYGVLRQGVWSANG
;
A
#
# COMPACT_ATOMS: atom_id res chain seq x y z
N MET A 1 -14.48 24.97 -22.44
CA MET A 1 -13.63 24.83 -21.24
C MET A 1 -12.20 24.57 -21.71
N GLY A 2 -11.23 25.40 -21.32
CA GLY A 2 -9.84 25.26 -21.79
C GLY A 2 -9.19 23.96 -21.29
N ALA A 3 -8.24 23.43 -22.06
CA ALA A 3 -7.49 22.21 -21.74
C ALA A 3 -6.84 22.27 -20.34
N VAL A 4 -6.41 23.46 -19.91
CA VAL A 4 -5.83 23.66 -18.58
C VAL A 4 -6.83 23.46 -17.44
N GLN A 5 -8.08 23.93 -17.59
CA GLN A 5 -9.12 23.73 -16.58
C GLN A 5 -9.45 22.23 -16.43
N GLN A 6 -9.41 21.50 -17.55
CA GLN A 6 -9.62 20.05 -17.55
C GLN A 6 -8.47 19.33 -16.84
N PHE A 7 -7.22 19.75 -17.11
CA PHE A 7 -6.04 19.18 -16.47
C PHE A 7 -6.00 19.45 -14.95
N LEU A 8 -6.30 20.67 -14.52
CA LEU A 8 -6.43 21.00 -13.10
C LEU A 8 -7.55 20.20 -12.42
N GLY A 9 -8.66 19.98 -13.14
CA GLY A 9 -9.74 19.09 -12.70
C GLY A 9 -9.24 17.68 -12.43
N LEU A 10 -8.50 17.09 -13.37
CA LEU A 10 -7.92 15.74 -13.23
C LEU A 10 -6.91 15.66 -12.09
N LEU A 11 -6.05 16.66 -11.90
CA LEU A 11 -5.13 16.74 -10.76
C LEU A 11 -5.89 16.80 -9.43
N SER A 12 -6.99 17.55 -9.36
CA SER A 12 -7.83 17.62 -8.15
C SER A 12 -8.51 16.28 -7.84
N GLU A 13 -8.95 15.56 -8.86
CA GLU A 13 -9.53 14.22 -8.72
C GLU A 13 -8.48 13.21 -8.28
N TRP A 14 -7.27 13.31 -8.80
CA TRP A 14 -6.14 12.49 -8.37
C TRP A 14 -5.82 12.76 -6.91
N LYS A 15 -5.71 14.03 -6.50
CA LYS A 15 -5.46 14.40 -5.10
C LYS A 15 -6.47 13.76 -4.16
N ARG A 16 -7.77 13.83 -4.49
CA ARG A 16 -8.84 13.17 -3.70
C ARG A 16 -8.70 11.65 -3.66
N ALA A 17 -8.29 11.04 -4.77
CA ALA A 17 -8.02 9.60 -4.82
C ALA A 17 -6.85 9.23 -3.91
N SER A 18 -5.75 10.00 -3.93
CA SER A 18 -4.57 9.76 -3.07
C SER A 18 -4.84 10.01 -1.59
N GLU A 19 -5.65 11.02 -1.22
CA GLU A 19 -6.08 11.22 0.17
C GLU A 19 -6.95 10.03 0.66
N THR A 20 -7.80 9.50 -0.22
CA THR A 20 -8.64 8.33 0.10
C THR A 20 -7.82 7.06 0.21
N GLU A 21 -6.82 6.90 -0.66
CA GLU A 21 -5.81 5.84 -0.60
C GLU A 21 -5.08 5.87 0.74
N GLY A 22 -4.61 7.03 1.19
CA GLY A 22 -3.94 7.17 2.49
C GLY A 22 -4.81 6.72 3.66
N ARG A 23 -6.10 7.10 3.66
CA ARG A 23 -7.08 6.61 4.65
C ARG A 23 -7.30 5.11 4.56
N ALA A 24 -7.36 4.55 3.35
CA ALA A 24 -7.51 3.11 3.14
C ALA A 24 -6.30 2.32 3.69
N ILE A 25 -5.07 2.82 3.47
CA ILE A 25 -3.84 2.23 4.01
C ILE A 25 -3.85 2.26 5.54
N GLN A 26 -4.24 3.38 6.14
CA GLN A 26 -4.33 3.52 7.59
C GLN A 26 -5.34 2.54 8.21
N ALA A 27 -6.50 2.39 7.56
CA ALA A 27 -7.57 1.49 7.97
C ALA A 27 -7.36 0.03 7.54
N GLU A 28 -6.24 -0.29 6.87
CA GLU A 28 -5.95 -1.63 6.31
C GLU A 28 -7.07 -2.16 5.38
N ASN A 29 -7.78 -1.24 4.72
CA ASN A 29 -8.84 -1.54 3.78
C ASN A 29 -8.23 -1.78 2.39
N TRP A 30 -7.63 -2.96 2.22
CA TRP A 30 -6.95 -3.36 0.98
C TRP A 30 -7.86 -3.34 -0.27
N PRO A 31 -9.14 -3.78 -0.21
CA PRO A 31 -10.02 -3.66 -1.38
C PRO A 31 -10.20 -2.22 -1.85
N LEU A 32 -10.35 -1.27 -0.91
CA LEU A 32 -10.49 0.15 -1.24
C LEU A 32 -9.18 0.74 -1.81
N LEU A 33 -8.02 0.27 -1.32
CA LEU A 33 -6.71 0.64 -1.88
C LEU A 33 -6.64 0.27 -3.36
N THR A 34 -7.05 -0.95 -3.74
CA THR A 34 -7.03 -1.40 -5.15
C THR A 34 -7.90 -0.52 -6.04
N VAL A 35 -9.12 -0.20 -5.58
CA VAL A 35 -10.04 0.71 -6.31
C VAL A 35 -9.43 2.10 -6.48
N CYS A 36 -8.73 2.62 -5.46
CA CYS A 36 -8.06 3.91 -5.56
C CYS A 36 -6.91 3.88 -6.58
N GLN A 37 -6.13 2.79 -6.64
CA GLN A 37 -5.05 2.63 -7.60
C GLN A 37 -5.55 2.53 -9.04
N GLU A 38 -6.60 1.74 -9.29
CA GLU A 38 -7.25 1.67 -10.60
C GLU A 38 -7.75 3.04 -11.07
N LYS A 39 -8.36 3.81 -10.16
CA LYS A 39 -8.81 5.16 -10.46
C LYS A 39 -7.66 6.10 -10.81
N LYS A 40 -6.54 6.04 -10.08
CA LYS A 40 -5.34 6.86 -10.37
C LYS A 40 -4.75 6.51 -11.74
N GLU A 41 -4.71 5.23 -12.09
CA GLU A 41 -4.24 4.80 -13.42
C GLU A 41 -5.15 5.32 -14.55
N GLN A 42 -6.47 5.30 -14.36
CA GLN A 42 -7.41 5.89 -15.32
C GLN A 42 -7.23 7.41 -15.48
N LEU A 43 -6.99 8.12 -14.36
CA LEU A 43 -6.73 9.56 -14.39
C LEU A 43 -5.40 9.87 -15.08
N ARG A 44 -4.38 9.04 -14.89
CA ARG A 44 -3.10 9.14 -15.59
C ARG A 44 -3.26 9.04 -17.10
N ALA A 45 -3.92 7.98 -17.57
CA ALA A 45 -4.16 7.78 -18.99
C ALA A 45 -4.93 8.95 -19.61
N ARG A 46 -5.91 9.51 -18.88
CA ARG A 46 -6.65 10.71 -19.32
C ARG A 46 -5.76 11.95 -19.42
N MET A 47 -4.91 12.20 -18.43
CA MET A 47 -3.97 13.33 -18.46
C MET A 47 -2.95 13.20 -19.59
N GLU A 48 -2.43 12.00 -19.83
CA GLU A 48 -1.53 11.72 -20.95
C GLU A 48 -2.22 11.96 -22.31
N SER A 49 -3.50 11.60 -22.44
CA SER A 49 -4.28 11.82 -23.67
C SER A 49 -4.61 13.28 -23.97
N LEU A 50 -4.58 14.15 -22.95
CA LEU A 50 -4.94 15.57 -23.11
C LEU A 50 -3.86 16.38 -23.80
N GLY A 51 -2.63 15.87 -23.95
CA GLY A 51 -1.54 16.54 -24.69
C GLY A 51 -1.32 17.97 -24.20
N PHE A 52 -0.70 18.14 -23.03
CA PHE A 52 -0.56 19.45 -22.41
C PHE A 52 0.56 20.26 -23.09
N ASP A 53 0.17 21.16 -24.01
CA ASP A 53 1.06 22.19 -24.57
C ASP A 53 1.06 23.43 -23.67
N GLU A 54 2.24 23.83 -23.21
CA GLU A 54 2.46 24.86 -22.19
C GLU A 54 1.89 26.24 -22.57
N ALA A 55 0.87 26.70 -21.84
CA ALA A 55 0.55 28.12 -21.74
C ALA A 55 1.17 28.67 -20.45
N GLN A 56 2.24 29.47 -20.59
CA GLN A 56 3.12 29.95 -19.52
C GLN A 56 2.42 30.65 -18.32
N GLY A 57 1.17 31.09 -18.47
CA GLY A 57 0.43 31.80 -17.40
C GLY A 57 -0.22 30.91 -16.33
N LEU A 58 -0.46 29.62 -16.61
CA LEU A 58 -1.12 28.69 -15.67
C LEU A 58 -0.15 27.63 -15.11
N MET A 59 1.13 27.74 -15.43
CA MET A 59 2.16 26.78 -15.02
C MET A 59 2.38 26.73 -13.50
N GLU A 60 2.24 27.87 -12.81
CA GLU A 60 2.56 27.92 -11.38
C GLU A 60 1.48 27.23 -10.52
N GLU A 61 0.20 27.43 -10.82
CA GLU A 61 -0.91 26.72 -10.16
C GLU A 61 -0.82 25.20 -10.39
N LEU A 62 -0.42 24.81 -11.60
CA LEU A 62 -0.20 23.43 -11.99
C LEU A 62 0.99 22.81 -11.25
N ARG A 63 2.07 23.57 -11.12
CA ARG A 63 3.28 23.18 -10.39
C ARG A 63 2.98 23.02 -8.91
N GLU A 64 2.21 23.93 -8.31
CA GLU A 64 1.80 23.84 -6.91
C GLU A 64 0.91 22.61 -6.69
N ALA A 65 -0.09 22.39 -7.56
CA ALA A 65 -0.95 21.22 -7.48
C ALA A 65 -0.17 19.90 -7.62
N ALA A 66 0.79 19.83 -8.55
CA ALA A 66 1.66 18.69 -8.72
C ALA A 66 2.59 18.48 -7.50
N ALA A 67 3.12 19.56 -6.92
CA ALA A 67 3.97 19.48 -5.72
C ALA A 67 3.20 18.95 -4.50
N GLN A 68 1.99 19.44 -4.27
CA GLN A 68 1.11 18.93 -3.22
C GLN A 68 0.81 17.44 -3.44
N LEU A 69 0.50 17.06 -4.69
CA LEU A 69 0.22 15.68 -5.02
C LEU A 69 1.44 14.77 -4.77
N MET A 70 2.64 15.18 -5.19
CA MET A 70 3.87 14.45 -4.91
C MET A 70 4.13 14.27 -3.41
N SER A 71 3.79 15.26 -2.58
CA SER A 71 3.90 15.13 -1.12
C SER A 71 2.99 14.02 -0.60
N ILE A 72 1.71 14.04 -0.99
CA ILE A 72 0.72 13.04 -0.57
C ILE A 72 1.13 11.63 -1.02
N GLU A 73 1.60 11.48 -2.26
CA GLU A 73 2.08 10.20 -2.78
C GLU A 73 3.26 9.66 -1.97
N ARG A 74 4.22 10.52 -1.60
CA ARG A 74 5.36 10.12 -0.77
C ARG A 74 4.92 9.65 0.61
N GLU A 75 3.96 10.34 1.22
CA GLU A 75 3.37 9.94 2.50
C GLU A 75 2.66 8.59 2.41
N ASN A 76 1.87 8.36 1.36
CA ASN A 76 1.20 7.08 1.11
C ASN A 76 2.20 5.94 0.93
N VAL A 77 3.27 6.14 0.15
CA VAL A 77 4.33 5.13 -0.03
C VAL A 77 5.02 4.82 1.31
N ALA A 78 5.31 5.84 2.12
CA ALA A 78 5.91 5.65 3.43
C ALA A 78 4.99 4.85 4.37
N LEU A 79 3.70 5.15 4.39
CA LEU A 79 2.69 4.41 5.16
C LEU A 79 2.60 2.95 4.72
N LEU A 80 2.50 2.71 3.42
CA LEU A 80 2.42 1.36 2.86
C LEU A 80 3.69 0.55 3.19
N SER A 81 4.86 1.16 3.04
CA SER A 81 6.16 0.53 3.36
C SER A 81 6.25 0.15 4.84
N SER A 82 5.78 1.03 5.72
CA SER A 82 5.72 0.77 7.17
C SER A 82 4.81 -0.42 7.49
N LYS A 83 3.60 -0.46 6.91
CA LYS A 83 2.65 -1.58 7.06
C LYS A 83 3.24 -2.90 6.54
N MET A 84 3.87 -2.90 5.37
CA MET A 84 4.55 -4.08 4.81
C MET A 84 5.66 -4.59 5.74
N ALA A 85 6.44 -3.69 6.34
CA ALA A 85 7.49 -4.06 7.29
C ALA A 85 6.94 -4.64 8.60
N ALA A 86 5.75 -4.21 9.05
CA ALA A 86 5.07 -4.78 10.20
C ALA A 86 4.57 -6.21 9.90
N VAL A 87 3.83 -6.38 8.81
CA VAL A 87 3.31 -7.70 8.37
C VAL A 87 4.46 -8.69 8.15
N SER A 88 5.57 -8.24 7.54
CA SER A 88 6.74 -9.09 7.32
C SER A 88 7.41 -9.55 8.62
N ARG A 89 7.34 -8.74 9.69
CA ARG A 89 7.84 -9.13 11.02
C ARG A 89 6.91 -10.16 11.66
N GLU A 90 5.59 -9.93 11.62
CA GLU A 90 4.60 -10.87 12.15
C GLU A 90 4.69 -12.24 11.50
N ILE A 91 4.85 -12.31 10.17
CA ILE A 91 5.04 -13.58 9.45
C ILE A 91 6.27 -14.34 9.96
N LYS A 92 7.38 -13.62 10.21
CA LYS A 92 8.61 -14.23 10.74
C LYS A 92 8.41 -14.75 12.16
N ASP A 93 7.71 -13.99 12.99
CA ASP A 93 7.43 -14.35 14.39
C ASP A 93 6.51 -15.57 14.47
N LEU A 94 5.42 -15.59 13.69
CA LEU A 94 4.53 -16.75 13.58
C LEU A 94 5.28 -18.00 13.07
N GLY A 95 6.14 -17.83 12.06
CA GLY A 95 6.98 -18.92 11.56
C GLY A 95 7.93 -19.47 12.63
N GLN A 96 8.49 -18.59 13.48
CA GLN A 96 9.34 -19.00 14.59
C GLN A 96 8.54 -19.72 15.68
N GLN A 97 7.36 -19.23 16.03
CA GLN A 97 6.47 -19.86 17.00
C GLN A 97 6.03 -21.25 16.53
N ALA A 98 5.66 -21.39 15.25
CA ALA A 98 5.30 -22.68 14.66
C ALA A 98 6.45 -23.69 14.76
N ARG A 99 7.70 -23.27 14.48
CA ARG A 99 8.89 -24.13 14.66
C ARG A 99 9.08 -24.54 16.11
N THR A 100 8.93 -23.61 17.05
CA THR A 100 9.05 -23.90 18.49
C THR A 100 7.98 -24.89 18.95
N LEU A 101 6.73 -24.70 18.55
CA LEU A 101 5.63 -25.63 18.83
C LEU A 101 5.89 -27.02 18.21
N GLY A 102 6.42 -27.07 16.99
CA GLY A 102 6.84 -28.32 16.35
C GLY A 102 7.90 -29.07 17.16
N ARG A 103 8.91 -28.36 17.69
CA ARG A 103 9.95 -28.97 18.54
C ARG A 103 9.38 -29.46 19.87
N VAL A 104 8.53 -28.67 20.52
CA VAL A 104 7.87 -29.06 21.78
C VAL A 104 7.01 -30.30 21.54
N ARG A 105 6.15 -30.30 20.51
CA ARG A 105 5.33 -31.45 20.14
C ARG A 105 6.19 -32.68 19.82
N GLY A 106 7.32 -32.49 19.14
CA GLY A 106 8.30 -33.56 18.89
C GLY A 106 8.90 -34.12 20.18
N ALA A 107 9.36 -33.27 21.09
CA ALA A 107 9.95 -33.69 22.36
C ALA A 107 8.95 -34.46 23.24
N TYR A 108 7.71 -33.98 23.35
CA TYR A 108 6.65 -34.68 24.07
C TYR A 108 6.17 -35.96 23.35
N GLY A 109 6.21 -36.00 22.02
CA GLY A 109 5.92 -37.20 21.23
C GLY A 109 6.97 -38.30 21.42
N VAL A 110 8.26 -37.94 21.46
CA VAL A 110 9.38 -38.86 21.69
C VAL A 110 9.38 -39.40 23.13
N LEU A 111 9.09 -38.56 24.13
CA LEU A 111 8.95 -39.01 25.52
C LEU A 111 7.81 -40.02 25.70
N ARG A 112 6.74 -39.93 24.91
CA ARG A 112 5.62 -40.88 24.97
C ARG A 112 5.95 -42.26 24.37
N GLN A 113 6.90 -42.34 23.44
CA GLN A 113 7.35 -43.62 22.86
C GLN A 113 8.48 -44.28 23.67
N GLY A 114 9.37 -43.50 24.29
CA GLY A 114 10.49 -44.06 25.08
C GLY A 114 10.09 -44.64 26.45
N VAL A 115 9.02 -44.14 27.07
CA VAL A 115 8.62 -44.56 28.43
C VAL A 115 7.88 -45.91 28.46
N TRP A 116 7.33 -46.36 27.31
CA TRP A 116 6.60 -47.64 27.22
C TRP A 116 7.43 -48.80 26.66
N SER A 117 8.61 -48.56 26.08
CA SER A 117 9.45 -49.61 25.48
C SER A 117 10.58 -50.13 26.39
N ALA A 118 10.64 -49.69 27.66
CA ALA A 118 11.67 -50.12 28.62
C ALA A 118 11.20 -51.20 29.61
N ASN A 119 9.94 -51.64 29.55
CA ASN A 119 9.40 -52.75 30.35
C ASN A 119 8.64 -53.73 29.44
N GLY A 120 9.37 -54.56 28.70
CA GLY A 120 8.84 -55.65 27.88
C GLY A 120 9.91 -56.68 27.61
#